data_AF-A0A2E3WB88-F1
#
_entry.id   AF-A0A2E3WB88-F1
#
_cell.length_a   1.000
_cell.length_b   1.000
_cell.length_c   1.000
_cell.angle_alpha   90.00
_cell.angle_beta   90.00
_cell.angle_gamma   90.00
#
_symmetry.space_group_name_H-M   'P 1'
#
loop_
_entity.id
_entity.type
_entity.pdbx_description
1 polymer ?
#
loop_
_entity_poly.entity_id
_entity_poly.type
_entity_poly.pdbx_seq_one_letter_code
_entity_poly.pdbx_strand_id
1 'polypeptide(L)'
;MNHKRLVQIIEAYGTRTEQWPAEERDAAVKQLSHDPEARQLLNSLSIIDIALDSSEATVIPNLRDKILSNLPQRLWIDRCLEWLLPSVDELLAYFWRPVLAASLPLITGFLLGGSLFTVEVAESWEDEIVLIALDETRLGEVNE
;
A
#
# COMPACT_ATOMS: atom_id res chain seq x y z
N MET A 1 34.20 -10.60 37.74
CA MET A 1 34.03 -10.60 36.26
C MET A 1 35.33 -10.10 35.64
N ASN A 2 35.65 -10.41 34.38
CA ASN A 2 36.87 -9.89 33.74
C ASN A 2 36.63 -8.46 33.20
N HIS A 3 37.63 -7.58 33.22
CA HIS A 3 37.57 -6.21 32.69
C HIS A 3 37.00 -6.17 31.26
N LYS A 4 37.45 -7.07 30.37
CA LYS A 4 36.95 -7.13 28.98
C LYS A 4 35.44 -7.35 28.89
N ARG A 5 34.87 -8.13 29.80
CA ARG A 5 33.42 -8.38 29.83
C ARG A 5 32.66 -7.16 30.34
N LEU A 6 33.24 -6.40 31.28
CA LEU A 6 32.64 -5.15 31.77
C LEU A 6 32.52 -4.12 30.64
N VAL A 7 33.59 -3.96 29.86
CA VAL A 7 33.60 -3.05 28.71
C VAL A 7 32.54 -3.45 27.68
N GLN A 8 32.41 -4.74 27.35
CA GLN A 8 31.37 -5.22 26.43
C GLN A 8 29.94 -4.92 26.93
N ILE A 9 29.68 -5.04 28.23
CA ILE A 9 28.36 -4.70 28.79
C ILE A 9 28.10 -3.20 28.65
N ILE A 10 29.09 -2.36 28.97
CA ILE A 10 28.95 -0.90 28.86
C ILE A 10 28.76 -0.48 27.41
N GLU A 11 29.48 -1.09 26.45
CA GLU A 11 29.32 -0.79 25.03
C GLU A 11 27.97 -1.25 24.46
N ALA A 12 27.46 -2.41 24.91
CA ALA A 12 26.21 -2.97 24.39
C ALA A 12 24.95 -2.36 25.03
N TYR A 13 24.99 -2.03 26.32
CA TYR A 13 23.83 -1.59 27.10
C TYR A 13 23.92 -0.13 27.58
N GLY A 14 25.04 0.55 27.30
CA GLY A 14 25.25 1.94 27.68
C GLY A 14 25.46 2.14 29.19
N THR A 15 25.28 3.38 29.63
CA THR A 15 25.58 3.80 31.02
C THR A 15 24.48 3.46 32.03
N ARG A 16 23.28 3.09 31.55
CA ARG A 16 22.13 2.80 32.40
C ARG A 16 22.23 1.39 33.00
N THR A 17 22.66 1.33 34.26
CA THR A 17 22.83 0.06 35.02
C THR A 17 21.54 -0.78 35.09
N GLU A 18 20.37 -0.14 34.98
CA GLU A 18 19.07 -0.80 34.94
C GLU A 18 18.87 -1.69 33.70
N GLN A 19 19.49 -1.33 32.58
CA GLN A 19 19.40 -2.07 31.31
C GLN A 19 20.40 -3.22 31.23
N TRP A 20 21.32 -3.32 32.20
CA TRP A 20 22.30 -4.40 32.22
C TRP A 20 21.64 -5.75 32.54
N PRO A 21 22.20 -6.87 32.02
CA PRO A 21 21.72 -8.21 32.31
C PRO A 21 21.63 -8.46 33.82
N ALA A 22 20.48 -8.91 34.31
CA ALA A 22 20.22 -9.06 35.75
C ALA A 22 21.22 -10.01 36.43
N GLU A 23 21.68 -11.04 35.72
CA GLU A 23 22.65 -12.02 36.22
C GLU A 23 24.07 -11.42 36.39
N GLU A 24 24.44 -10.46 35.54
CA GLU A 24 25.80 -9.88 35.52
C GLU A 24 25.87 -8.50 36.18
N ARG A 25 24.72 -7.88 36.50
CA ARG A 25 24.64 -6.50 37.05
C ARG A 25 25.43 -6.34 38.35
N ASP A 26 25.22 -7.21 39.33
CA ASP A 26 25.91 -7.13 40.62
C ASP A 26 27.42 -7.36 40.50
N ALA A 27 27.82 -8.25 39.59
CA ALA A 27 29.21 -8.53 39.29
C ALA A 27 29.88 -7.35 38.55
N ALA A 28 29.15 -6.70 37.64
CA ALA A 28 29.60 -5.53 36.92
C ALA A 28 29.79 -4.32 37.85
N VAL A 29 28.84 -4.05 38.75
CA VAL A 29 28.94 -2.96 39.73
C VAL A 29 30.12 -3.17 40.69
N LYS A 30 30.33 -4.41 41.18
CA LYS A 30 31.49 -4.74 42.01
C LYS A 30 32.81 -4.52 41.26
N GLN A 31 32.87 -4.90 39.99
CA GLN A 31 34.07 -4.69 39.15
C GLN A 31 34.32 -3.21 38.89
N LEU A 32 33.26 -2.43 38.64
CA LEU A 32 33.33 -0.98 38.43
C LEU A 32 33.87 -0.25 39.67
N SER A 33 33.73 -0.84 40.85
CA SER A 33 34.33 -0.29 42.07
C SER A 33 35.86 -0.42 42.15
N HIS A 34 36.42 -1.41 41.45
CA HIS A 34 37.85 -1.74 41.50
C HIS A 34 38.61 -1.27 40.25
N ASP A 35 37.91 -0.82 39.22
CA ASP A 35 38.46 -0.53 37.91
C ASP A 35 38.31 0.96 37.54
N PRO A 36 39.40 1.74 37.59
CA PRO A 36 39.36 3.16 37.26
C PRO A 36 39.17 3.42 35.74
N GLU A 37 39.61 2.53 34.86
CA GLU A 37 39.47 2.71 33.40
C GLU A 37 38.01 2.54 32.98
N ALA A 38 37.33 1.52 33.51
CA ALA A 38 35.91 1.30 33.23
C ALA A 38 35.04 2.47 33.73
N ARG A 39 35.42 3.11 34.86
CA ARG A 39 34.75 4.33 35.36
C ARG A 39 34.94 5.52 34.43
N GLN A 40 36.14 5.70 33.87
CA GLN A 40 36.40 6.77 32.91
C GLN A 40 35.56 6.59 31.64
N LEU A 41 35.47 5.35 31.14
CA LEU A 41 34.65 5.01 29.98
C LEU A 41 33.15 5.23 30.26
N LEU A 42 32.67 4.85 31.44
CA LEU A 42 31.27 5.12 31.81
C LEU A 42 30.99 6.63 31.89
N ASN A 43 31.92 7.40 32.46
CA ASN A 43 31.77 8.86 32.55
C ASN A 43 31.76 9.52 31.17
N SER A 44 32.63 9.09 30.25
CA SER A 44 32.66 9.67 28.89
C SER A 44 31.36 9.39 28.14
N LEU A 45 30.80 8.19 28.24
CA LEU A 45 29.51 7.84 27.65
C LEU A 45 28.35 8.59 28.32
N SER A 46 28.42 8.80 29.64
CA SER A 46 27.35 9.47 30.38
C SER A 46 27.15 10.92 29.94
N ILE A 47 28.22 11.61 29.55
CA ILE A 47 28.14 12.97 29.00
C ILE A 47 27.34 12.98 27.70
N ILE A 48 27.54 11.98 26.85
CA ILE A 48 26.82 11.84 25.58
C ILE A 48 25.35 11.50 25.85
N ASP A 49 25.10 10.54 26.75
CA ASP A 49 23.73 10.14 27.12
C ASP A 49 22.93 11.32 27.68
N ILE A 50 23.54 12.14 28.56
CA ILE A 50 22.90 13.36 29.09
C ILE A 50 22.64 14.37 27.96
N ALA A 51 23.58 14.55 27.04
CA ALA A 51 23.40 15.45 25.91
C ALA A 51 22.25 14.98 25.00
N LEU A 52 22.12 13.68 24.77
CA LEU A 52 21.02 13.08 24.00
C LEU A 52 19.68 13.18 24.73
N ASP A 53 19.65 12.91 26.04
CA ASP A 53 18.43 13.05 26.86
C ASP A 53 17.96 14.51 26.94
N SER A 54 18.89 15.48 26.85
CA SER A 54 18.55 16.91 26.78
C SER A 54 17.93 17.33 25.45
N SER A 55 18.10 16.52 24.40
CA SER A 55 17.42 16.76 23.13
C SER A 55 15.97 16.27 23.24
N GLU A 56 15.04 17.20 23.46
CA GLU A 56 13.63 16.87 23.39
C GLU A 56 13.30 16.37 21.99
N ALA A 57 12.88 15.11 21.89
CA ALA A 57 12.29 14.60 20.67
C ALA A 57 11.00 15.39 20.40
N THR A 58 10.94 16.10 19.28
CA THR A 58 9.74 16.83 18.86
C THR A 58 8.56 15.86 18.80
N VAL A 59 7.68 15.92 19.80
CA VAL A 59 6.45 15.14 19.80
C VAL A 59 5.52 15.78 18.78
N ILE A 60 5.49 15.22 17.56
CA ILE A 60 4.56 15.66 16.53
C ILE A 60 3.18 15.10 16.89
N PRO A 61 2.22 15.93 17.34
CA PRO A 61 0.86 15.44 17.61
C PRO A 61 0.27 14.86 16.31
N ASN A 62 -0.46 13.77 16.44
CA ASN A 62 -1.10 13.07 15.32
C ASN A 62 -0.11 12.54 14.25
N LEU A 63 1.15 12.27 14.62
CA LEU A 63 2.12 11.64 13.72
C LEU A 63 1.57 10.33 13.15
N ARG A 64 0.87 9.54 13.98
CA ARG A 64 0.19 8.31 13.56
C ARG A 64 -0.77 8.57 12.41
N ASP A 65 -1.66 9.54 12.58
CA ASP A 65 -2.69 9.84 11.57
C ASP A 65 -2.06 10.42 10.31
N LYS A 66 -1.00 11.22 10.46
CA LYS A 66 -0.23 11.77 9.35
C LYS A 66 0.54 10.70 8.58
N ILE A 67 1.05 9.66 9.25
CA ILE A 67 1.66 8.50 8.58
C ILE A 67 0.57 7.72 7.85
N LEU A 68 -0.55 7.43 8.52
CA LEU A 68 -1.69 6.71 7.93
C LEU A 68 -2.28 7.42 6.71
N SER A 69 -2.33 8.76 6.71
CA SER A 69 -2.77 9.54 5.54
C SER A 69 -1.75 9.55 4.41
N ASN A 70 -0.46 9.35 4.71
CA ASN A 70 0.63 9.28 3.72
C ASN A 70 0.91 7.85 3.24
N LEU A 71 0.28 6.82 3.81
CA LEU A 71 0.31 5.50 3.20
C LEU A 71 -0.39 5.59 1.84
N PRO A 72 0.20 5.02 0.78
CA PRO A 72 -0.45 4.95 -0.52
C PRO A 72 -1.78 4.25 -0.31
N GLN A 73 -2.87 5.01 -0.49
CA GLN A 73 -4.21 4.47 -0.45
C GLN A 73 -4.32 3.50 -1.62
N ARG A 74 -4.03 2.22 -1.37
CA ARG A 74 -4.18 1.16 -2.35
C ARG A 74 -5.63 1.18 -2.79
N LEU A 75 -5.87 1.67 -4.00
CA LEU A 75 -7.21 1.70 -4.55
C LEU A 75 -7.66 0.25 -4.70
N TRP A 76 -8.95 0.00 -4.55
CA TRP A 76 -9.53 -1.31 -4.80
C TRP A 76 -9.22 -1.80 -6.23
N ILE A 77 -9.00 -0.86 -7.16
CA ILE A 77 -8.55 -1.08 -8.53
C ILE A 77 -7.09 -1.55 -8.56
N ASP A 78 -6.20 -1.02 -7.70
CA ASP A 78 -4.80 -1.48 -7.61
C ASP A 78 -4.73 -2.93 -7.16
N ARG A 79 -5.67 -3.34 -6.30
CA ARG A 79 -5.81 -4.74 -5.88
C ARG A 79 -6.36 -5.62 -7.01
N CYS A 80 -7.31 -5.13 -7.80
CA CYS A 80 -7.78 -5.82 -9.00
C CYS A 80 -6.68 -5.94 -10.08
N LEU A 81 -5.83 -4.92 -10.20
CA LEU A 81 -4.68 -4.88 -11.09
C LEU A 81 -3.59 -5.85 -10.64
N GLU A 82 -3.24 -5.85 -9.35
CA GLU A 82 -2.28 -6.80 -8.78
C GLU A 82 -2.79 -8.25 -8.83
N TRP A 83 -4.10 -8.44 -8.82
CA TRP A 83 -4.74 -9.74 -8.97
C TRP A 83 -4.84 -10.21 -10.44
N LEU A 84 -5.10 -9.30 -11.39
CA LEU A 84 -5.05 -9.58 -12.83
C LEU A 84 -3.61 -9.77 -13.33
N LEU A 85 -2.65 -9.17 -12.64
CA LEU A 85 -1.22 -9.33 -12.88
C LEU A 85 -0.58 -10.17 -11.76
N PRO A 86 -0.65 -11.51 -11.81
CA PRO A 86 0.01 -12.35 -10.82
C PRO A 86 1.52 -12.10 -10.75
N SER A 87 2.07 -12.00 -9.54
CA SER A 87 3.49 -12.14 -9.22
C SER A 87 3.93 -13.56 -9.58
N VAL A 88 4.27 -13.70 -10.85
CA VAL A 88 4.79 -14.83 -11.62
C VAL A 88 5.29 -16.03 -10.81
N ASP A 89 4.43 -17.04 -10.63
CA ASP A 89 4.82 -18.43 -10.95
C ASP A 89 4.49 -18.66 -12.43
N GLU A 90 5.54 -18.95 -13.21
CA GLU A 90 5.64 -18.58 -14.62
C GLU A 90 4.60 -19.19 -15.57
N LEU A 91 4.09 -20.39 -15.29
CA LEU A 91 3.34 -21.15 -16.30
C LEU A 91 1.84 -20.85 -16.31
N LEU A 92 1.20 -20.69 -15.15
CA LEU A 92 -0.23 -20.42 -15.09
C LEU A 92 -0.55 -18.94 -15.37
N ALA A 93 0.34 -18.03 -14.96
CA ALA A 93 0.28 -16.61 -15.31
C ALA A 93 0.34 -16.39 -16.83
N TYR A 94 1.02 -17.27 -17.57
CA TYR A 94 1.19 -17.17 -19.02
C TYR A 94 -0.10 -17.45 -19.81
N PHE A 95 -0.92 -18.38 -19.37
CA PHE A 95 -2.14 -18.76 -20.11
C PHE A 95 -3.39 -17.95 -19.72
N TRP A 96 -3.50 -17.48 -18.47
CA TRP A 96 -4.72 -16.82 -17.99
C TRP A 96 -4.76 -15.29 -18.20
N ARG A 97 -3.61 -14.63 -18.21
CA ARG A 97 -3.51 -13.19 -18.53
C ARG A 97 -4.07 -12.81 -19.91
N PRO A 98 -3.74 -13.51 -21.02
CA PRO A 98 -4.22 -13.11 -22.34
C PRO A 98 -5.71 -13.35 -22.55
N VAL A 99 -6.30 -14.36 -21.88
CA VAL A 99 -7.74 -14.64 -21.95
C VAL A 99 -8.55 -13.52 -21.29
N LEU A 100 -8.12 -13.07 -20.10
CA LEU A 100 -8.78 -11.96 -19.42
C LEU A 100 -8.58 -10.62 -20.13
N ALA A 101 -7.38 -10.35 -20.65
CA ALA A 101 -7.09 -9.15 -21.44
C ALA A 101 -7.89 -9.08 -22.76
N ALA A 102 -8.13 -10.23 -23.41
CA ALA A 102 -8.94 -10.29 -24.64
C ALA A 102 -10.44 -10.15 -24.36
N SER A 103 -10.92 -10.58 -23.19
CA SER A 103 -12.34 -10.52 -22.83
C SER A 103 -12.83 -9.12 -22.44
N LEU A 104 -11.97 -8.29 -21.83
CA LEU A 104 -12.29 -6.92 -21.41
C LEU A 104 -12.76 -6.00 -22.57
N PRO A 105 -12.04 -5.89 -23.70
CA PRO A 105 -12.51 -5.11 -24.84
C PRO A 105 -13.70 -5.78 -25.55
N LEU A 106 -13.84 -7.09 -25.48
CA LEU A 106 -15.00 -7.79 -26.05
C LEU A 106 -16.30 -7.45 -25.29
N ILE A 107 -16.25 -7.45 -23.96
CA ILE A 107 -17.38 -7.07 -23.10
C ILE A 107 -17.69 -5.58 -23.25
N THR A 108 -16.64 -4.75 -23.30
CA THR A 108 -16.80 -3.30 -23.48
C THR A 108 -17.38 -2.97 -24.86
N GLY A 109 -16.90 -3.64 -25.91
CA GLY A 109 -17.42 -3.51 -27.27
C GLY A 109 -18.84 -4.07 -27.43
N PHE A 110 -19.19 -5.14 -26.72
CA PHE A 110 -20.56 -5.65 -26.67
C PHE A 110 -21.52 -4.66 -25.99
N LEU A 111 -21.12 -4.05 -24.88
CA LEU A 111 -21.92 -3.04 -24.17
C LEU A 111 -22.12 -1.77 -25.01
N LEU A 112 -21.05 -1.27 -25.64
CA LEU A 112 -21.12 -0.09 -26.53
C LEU A 112 -21.88 -0.40 -27.82
N GLY A 113 -21.66 -1.58 -28.41
CA GLY A 113 -22.36 -2.04 -29.60
C GLY A 113 -23.84 -2.22 -29.35
N GLY A 114 -24.24 -2.83 -28.24
CA GLY A 114 -25.65 -2.97 -27.86
C GLY A 114 -26.36 -1.62 -27.70
N SER A 115 -25.67 -0.62 -27.11
CA SER A 115 -26.24 0.73 -26.96
C SER A 115 -26.40 1.48 -28.29
N LEU A 116 -25.59 1.18 -29.31
CA LEU A 116 -25.70 1.78 -30.64
C LEU A 116 -26.70 1.03 -31.52
N PHE A 117 -26.76 -0.31 -31.39
CA PHE A 117 -27.65 -1.16 -32.20
C PHE A 117 -29.14 -0.98 -31.86
N THR A 118 -29.46 -0.57 -30.62
CA THR A 118 -30.85 -0.29 -30.23
C THR A 118 -31.41 1.00 -30.84
N VAL A 119 -30.56 1.92 -31.27
CA VAL A 119 -31.00 3.21 -31.84
C VAL A 119 -31.36 3.05 -33.32
N GLU A 120 -30.62 2.24 -34.08
CA GLU A 120 -30.79 2.15 -35.54
C GLU A 120 -31.90 1.17 -35.98
N VAL A 121 -32.19 0.14 -35.19
CA VAL A 121 -33.22 -0.86 -35.56
C VAL A 121 -34.65 -0.37 -35.29
N ALA A 122 -34.85 0.55 -34.34
CA ALA A 122 -36.19 1.06 -34.03
C ALA A 122 -36.74 2.00 -35.11
N GLU A 123 -35.90 2.92 -35.64
CA GLU A 123 -36.36 3.92 -36.62
C GLU A 123 -36.67 3.33 -38.00
N SER A 124 -36.03 2.23 -38.40
CA SER A 124 -36.20 1.65 -39.75
C SER A 124 -37.60 1.05 -40.00
N TRP A 125 -38.26 0.49 -38.98
CA TRP A 125 -39.57 -0.16 -39.17
C TRP A 125 -40.71 0.85 -39.10
N GLU A 126 -40.56 1.91 -38.31
CA GLU A 126 -41.57 2.95 -38.15
C GLU A 126 -41.64 3.85 -39.40
N ASP A 127 -40.49 4.19 -39.99
CA ASP A 127 -40.44 4.93 -41.25
C ASP A 127 -41.01 4.16 -42.43
N GLU A 128 -40.80 2.84 -42.50
CA GLU A 128 -41.39 2.00 -43.56
C GLU A 128 -42.91 1.89 -43.43
N ILE A 129 -43.43 1.79 -42.20
CA ILE A 129 -44.89 1.76 -41.94
C ILE A 129 -45.53 3.12 -42.24
N VAL A 130 -44.87 4.23 -41.93
CA VAL A 130 -45.37 5.58 -42.28
C VAL A 130 -45.39 5.80 -43.79
N LEU A 131 -44.37 5.34 -44.52
CA LEU A 131 -44.35 5.41 -45.98
C LEU A 131 -45.46 4.56 -46.62
N ILE A 132 -45.74 3.37 -46.08
CA ILE A 132 -46.86 2.53 -46.55
C ILE A 132 -48.22 3.19 -46.26
N ALA A 133 -48.39 3.79 -45.08
CA ALA A 133 -49.63 4.50 -44.73
C ALA A 133 -49.85 5.77 -45.57
N LEU A 134 -48.77 6.46 -45.96
CA LEU A 134 -48.83 7.60 -46.88
C LEU A 134 -49.17 7.18 -48.32
N ASP A 135 -48.72 6.01 -48.77
CA ASP A 135 -49.06 5.48 -50.10
C ASP A 135 -50.55 5.12 -50.18
N GLU A 136 -51.10 4.47 -49.15
CA GLU A 136 -52.54 4.16 -49.08
C GLU A 136 -53.43 5.41 -49.05
N THR A 137 -53.04 6.45 -48.32
CA THR A 137 -53.80 7.72 -48.30
C THR A 137 -53.72 8.47 -49.63
N ARG A 138 -52.59 8.40 -50.34
CA ARG A 138 -52.45 8.99 -51.68
C ARG A 138 -53.28 8.26 -52.74
N LEU A 139 -53.50 6.95 -52.59
CA LEU A 139 -54.42 6.19 -53.45
C LEU A 139 -55.90 6.48 -53.13
N GLY A 140 -56.21 6.99 -51.94
CA GLY A 140 -57.55 7.40 -51.53
C GLY A 140 -58.01 8.77 -52.07
N GLU A 141 -57.10 9.70 -52.34
CA GLU A 141 -57.44 11.04 -52.86
C GLU A 141 -57.55 11.12 -54.40
N VAL A 142 -57.16 10.09 -55.15
CA VAL A 142 -57.20 10.12 -56.63
C VAL A 142 -58.59 9.78 -57.20
N ASN A 143 -59.61 9.57 -56.36
CA ASN A 143 -60.96 9.18 -56.80
C ASN A 143 -62.10 9.95 -56.12
N GLU A 144 -62.01 11.28 -56.08
CA GLU A 144 -63.21 12.15 -56.15
C GLU A 144 -63.18 13.04 -57.40
#